data_AF-A0A7X7RJ62-F1
#
_entry.id   AF-A0A7X7RJ62-F1
#
_cell.length_a   1.000
_cell.length_b   1.000
_cell.length_c   1.000
_cell.angle_alpha   90.00
_cell.angle_beta   90.00
_cell.angle_gamma   90.00
#
_symmetry.space_group_name_H-M   'P 1'
#
loop_
_entity.id
_entity.type
_entity.pdbx_description
1 polymer ?
#
loop_
_entity_poly.entity_id
_entity_poly.type
_entity_poly.pdbx_seq_one_letter_code
_entity_poly.pdbx_strand_id
1 'polypeptide(L)'
;MNSTGLCLAILGPTCSWKSEVALRLAEKYQGEIISCDSMQVYRGLDIGTAKPSLAERQRVPHHLLDCLDLHERYDAARFVREARRCLEDIWGRGHLAVLVGGTGLYAKSLIYNLPLLPSDAALSRQLQQELSLAGPAVLLARLENAGVNPALIPAEVRANPRRLLRACEVQQLTGRPPWELTRPEATPDPAFRQFCLLPLFELLKQRIRRRTAAMLSAGWLEEAARAEASGLSRSPTARQALGYAELLAYLSNPSPPGLAVLAETLSNRTIRYARRQYTWFRHQHPGSQQIIISSEEQALPHILDTITTSLSL
;
A
#
# COMPACT_ATOMS: atom_id res chain seq x y z
N MET A 1 24.78 -14.66 20.04
CA MET A 1 24.09 -13.35 20.00
C MET A 1 23.31 -13.33 18.70
N ASN A 2 21.97 -13.44 18.75
CA ASN A 2 21.17 -13.31 17.53
C ASN A 2 21.35 -11.89 17.01
N SER A 3 22.18 -11.70 15.98
CA SER A 3 22.18 -10.45 15.23
C SER A 3 20.81 -10.36 14.57
N THR A 4 19.87 -9.67 15.21
CA THR A 4 18.62 -9.27 14.56
C THR A 4 19.01 -8.54 13.29
N GLY A 5 18.66 -9.09 12.13
CA GLY A 5 18.99 -8.48 10.87
C GLY A 5 18.34 -7.09 10.76
N LEU A 6 18.98 -6.19 10.02
CA LEU A 6 18.51 -4.82 9.84
C LEU A 6 17.56 -4.75 8.64
N CYS A 7 16.48 -3.97 8.77
CA CYS A 7 15.59 -3.60 7.68
C CYS A 7 15.48 -2.07 7.57
N LEU A 8 15.83 -1.51 6.41
CA LEU A 8 15.57 -0.11 6.08
C LEU A 8 14.16 0.02 5.48
N ALA A 9 13.24 0.66 6.19
CA ALA A 9 11.89 0.93 5.70
C ALA A 9 11.82 2.31 5.04
N ILE A 10 11.75 2.34 3.70
CA ILE A 10 11.62 3.54 2.88
C ILE A 10 10.15 3.73 2.49
N LEU A 11 9.48 4.60 3.24
CA LEU A 11 8.03 4.80 3.22
C LEU A 11 7.64 6.19 2.71
N GLY A 12 6.37 6.38 2.35
CA GLY A 12 5.87 7.67 1.83
C GLY A 12 4.86 7.54 0.68
N PRO A 13 4.24 8.66 0.26
CA PRO A 13 3.20 8.67 -0.76
C PRO A 13 3.75 8.27 -2.14
N THR A 14 2.87 7.89 -3.07
CA THR A 14 3.30 7.64 -4.45
C THR A 14 4.03 8.84 -5.05
N CYS A 15 4.99 8.60 -5.95
CA CYS A 15 5.87 9.63 -6.56
C CYS A 15 6.88 10.32 -5.62
N SER A 16 7.15 9.79 -4.42
CA SER A 16 8.11 10.36 -3.45
C SER A 16 9.54 9.77 -3.50
N TRP A 17 10.06 9.41 -4.67
CA TRP A 17 11.43 8.85 -4.88
C TRP A 17 11.78 7.53 -4.17
N LYS A 18 10.84 6.92 -3.43
CA LYS A 18 11.09 5.68 -2.66
C LYS A 18 11.81 4.59 -3.44
N SER A 19 11.33 4.25 -4.63
CA SER A 19 11.92 3.16 -5.43
C SER A 19 13.37 3.45 -5.82
N GLU A 20 13.67 4.68 -6.23
CA GLU A 20 15.02 5.11 -6.61
C GLU A 20 15.96 5.10 -5.41
N VAL A 21 15.50 5.61 -4.26
CA VAL A 21 16.26 5.59 -3.00
C VAL A 21 16.51 4.15 -2.54
N ALA A 22 15.49 3.29 -2.55
CA ALA A 22 15.61 1.90 -2.15
C ALA A 22 16.61 1.14 -3.04
N LEU A 23 16.56 1.37 -4.36
CA LEU A 23 17.50 0.77 -5.31
C LEU A 23 18.94 1.17 -5.02
N ARG A 24 19.20 2.47 -4.84
CA ARG A 24 20.54 2.99 -4.51
C ARG A 24 21.08 2.45 -3.18
N LEU A 25 20.23 2.36 -2.16
CA LEU A 25 20.61 1.81 -0.86
C LEU A 25 20.88 0.30 -0.93
N ALA A 26 20.02 -0.45 -1.63
CA ALA A 26 20.20 -1.88 -1.83
C ALA A 26 21.50 -2.18 -2.59
N GLU A 27 21.82 -1.43 -3.66
CA GLU A 27 23.09 -1.58 -4.36
C GLU A 27 24.29 -1.27 -3.47
N LYS A 28 24.24 -0.16 -2.72
CA LYS A 28 25.35 0.29 -1.87
C LYS A 28 25.66 -0.69 -0.74
N TYR A 29 24.62 -1.30 -0.16
CA TYR A 29 24.72 -2.15 1.03
C TYR A 29 24.49 -3.63 0.73
N GLN A 30 24.57 -4.05 -0.54
CA GLN A 30 24.33 -5.43 -0.98
C GLN A 30 23.01 -5.99 -0.41
N GLY A 31 21.98 -5.16 -0.41
CA GLY A 31 20.68 -5.46 0.14
C GLY A 31 19.69 -6.01 -0.88
N GLU A 32 18.57 -6.50 -0.36
CA GLU A 32 17.45 -7.02 -1.14
C GLU A 32 16.18 -6.21 -0.83
N ILE A 33 15.37 -5.94 -1.85
CA ILE A 33 14.20 -5.08 -1.73
C ILE A 33 12.95 -5.92 -1.48
N ILE A 34 12.15 -5.57 -0.47
CA ILE A 34 10.82 -6.12 -0.23
C ILE A 34 9.79 -5.05 -0.62
N SER A 35 8.93 -5.34 -1.61
CA SER A 35 7.85 -4.42 -1.98
C SER A 35 6.75 -4.40 -0.91
N CYS A 36 6.45 -3.21 -0.39
CA CYS A 36 5.34 -2.90 0.49
C CYS A 36 4.22 -2.17 -0.27
N ASP A 37 3.79 -2.76 -1.37
CA ASP A 37 2.71 -2.29 -2.20
C ASP A 37 1.60 -3.35 -2.34
N SER A 38 0.34 -2.92 -2.30
CA SER A 38 -0.80 -3.83 -2.37
C SER A 38 -1.16 -4.27 -3.79
N MET A 39 -0.60 -3.60 -4.81
CA MET A 39 -0.92 -3.82 -6.22
C MET A 39 0.27 -4.38 -7.03
N GLN A 40 1.52 -4.08 -6.65
CA GLN A 40 2.70 -4.60 -7.37
C GLN A 40 2.91 -6.11 -7.22
N VAL A 41 2.18 -6.76 -6.31
CA VAL A 41 2.16 -8.22 -6.17
C VAL A 41 1.51 -8.94 -7.34
N TYR A 42 0.64 -8.26 -8.11
CA TYR A 42 -0.13 -8.88 -9.18
C TYR A 42 0.62 -8.90 -10.52
N ARG A 43 0.64 -10.07 -11.15
CA ARG A 43 1.14 -10.27 -12.50
C ARG A 43 0.32 -9.50 -13.52
N GLY A 44 1.01 -8.90 -14.50
CA GLY A 44 0.39 -8.19 -15.62
C GLY A 44 -0.16 -6.79 -15.27
N LEU A 45 0.00 -6.32 -14.03
CA LEU A 45 -0.26 -4.93 -13.64
C LEU A 45 1.07 -4.20 -13.41
N ASP A 46 1.77 -3.82 -14.47
CA ASP A 46 3.14 -3.31 -14.41
C ASP A 46 3.19 -1.79 -14.49
N ILE A 47 2.67 -1.22 -15.58
CA ILE A 47 2.70 0.21 -15.89
C ILE A 47 1.87 0.97 -14.86
N GLY A 48 0.61 0.60 -14.68
CA GLY A 48 -0.31 1.31 -13.78
C GLY A 48 0.06 1.27 -12.30
N THR A 49 0.86 0.29 -11.89
CA THR A 49 1.32 0.12 -10.50
C THR A 49 2.71 0.71 -10.26
N ALA A 50 3.33 1.30 -11.30
CA ALA A 50 4.70 1.77 -11.29
C ALA A 50 5.68 0.70 -10.78
N LYS A 51 5.49 -0.54 -11.23
CA LYS A 51 6.36 -1.66 -10.87
C LYS A 51 7.77 -1.38 -11.38
N PRO A 52 8.84 -1.70 -10.61
CA PRO A 52 10.20 -1.58 -11.10
C PRO A 52 10.36 -2.29 -12.46
N SER A 53 11.10 -1.68 -13.37
CA SER A 53 11.42 -2.25 -14.68
C SER A 53 12.27 -3.51 -14.54
N LEU A 54 12.33 -4.35 -15.58
CA LEU A 54 13.20 -5.52 -15.58
C LEU A 54 14.67 -5.16 -15.37
N ALA A 55 15.13 -4.03 -15.95
CA ALA A 55 16.48 -3.51 -15.74
C ALA A 55 16.75 -3.15 -14.28
N GLU A 56 15.79 -2.55 -13.58
CA GLU A 56 15.91 -2.27 -12.14
C GLU A 56 15.91 -3.55 -11.30
N ARG A 57 15.09 -4.54 -11.66
CA ARG A 57 15.02 -5.84 -10.97
C ARG A 57 16.26 -6.70 -11.17
N GLN A 58 17.00 -6.51 -12.27
CA GLN A 58 18.27 -7.20 -12.51
C GLN A 58 19.41 -6.64 -11.65
N ARG A 59 19.30 -5.38 -11.20
CA ARG A 59 20.34 -4.71 -10.40
C ARG A 59 20.36 -5.21 -8.95
N VAL A 60 19.18 -5.45 -8.37
CA VAL A 60 19.03 -5.98 -7.00
C VAL A 60 17.82 -6.93 -6.91
N PRO A 61 17.87 -7.99 -6.09
CA PRO A 61 16.72 -8.85 -5.87
C PRO A 61 15.51 -8.08 -5.33
N HIS A 62 14.34 -8.35 -5.90
CA HIS A 62 13.06 -7.79 -5.44
C HIS A 62 12.11 -8.91 -5.04
N HIS A 63 11.55 -8.78 -3.85
CA HIS A 63 10.59 -9.69 -3.25
C HIS A 63 9.18 -9.08 -3.26
N LEU A 64 8.17 -9.95 -3.26
CA LEU A 64 6.74 -9.59 -3.29
C LEU A 64 6.36 -8.73 -4.51
N LEU A 65 6.96 -9.06 -5.66
CA LEU A 65 6.55 -8.60 -6.98
C LEU A 65 6.10 -9.81 -7.80
N ASP A 66 5.03 -9.65 -8.59
CA ASP A 66 4.56 -10.71 -9.51
C ASP A 66 4.35 -12.08 -8.85
N CYS A 67 4.02 -12.09 -7.56
CA CYS A 67 3.81 -13.32 -6.80
C CYS A 67 2.37 -13.82 -6.87
N LEU A 68 1.41 -12.99 -7.32
CA LEU A 68 -0.03 -13.30 -7.35
C LEU A 68 -0.65 -13.17 -8.74
N ASP A 69 -1.63 -14.00 -9.02
CA ASP A 69 -2.58 -13.80 -10.11
C ASP A 69 -3.72 -12.87 -9.69
N LEU A 70 -4.41 -12.26 -10.67
CA LEU A 70 -5.47 -11.27 -10.40
C LEU A 70 -6.60 -11.81 -9.51
N HIS A 71 -6.92 -13.10 -9.61
CA HIS A 71 -8.02 -13.71 -8.86
C HIS A 71 -7.67 -13.98 -7.39
N GLU A 72 -6.40 -13.86 -7.02
CA GLU A 72 -5.98 -14.07 -5.65
C GLU A 72 -6.30 -12.87 -4.76
N ARG A 73 -6.71 -13.16 -3.51
CA ARG A 73 -6.90 -12.14 -2.49
C ARG A 73 -5.55 -11.77 -1.87
N TYR A 74 -5.36 -10.47 -1.67
CA TYR A 74 -4.25 -9.93 -0.89
C TYR A 74 -4.74 -8.96 0.18
N ASP A 75 -4.17 -9.05 1.37
CA ASP A 75 -4.49 -8.23 2.53
C ASP A 75 -3.27 -8.05 3.44
N ALA A 76 -3.41 -7.21 4.47
CA ALA A 76 -2.32 -6.90 5.38
C ALA A 76 -1.79 -8.14 6.12
N ALA A 77 -2.65 -9.12 6.41
CA ALA A 77 -2.23 -10.32 7.12
C ALA A 77 -1.39 -11.24 6.23
N ARG A 78 -1.78 -11.40 4.96
CA ARG A 78 -0.98 -12.13 3.96
C ARG A 78 0.36 -11.42 3.73
N PHE A 79 0.35 -10.10 3.53
CA PHE A 79 1.58 -9.32 3.42
C PHE A 79 2.52 -9.51 4.61
N VAL A 80 2.05 -9.40 5.86
CA VAL A 80 2.91 -9.55 7.04
C VAL A 80 3.55 -10.93 7.10
N ARG A 81 2.79 -12.00 6.80
CA ARG A 81 3.34 -13.37 6.78
C ARG A 81 4.41 -13.53 5.70
N GLU A 82 4.15 -13.06 4.49
CA GLU A 82 5.06 -13.19 3.36
C GLU A 82 6.30 -12.31 3.54
N ALA A 83 6.14 -11.06 3.98
CA ALA A 83 7.24 -10.15 4.27
C ALA A 83 8.14 -10.66 5.40
N ARG A 84 7.58 -11.28 6.45
CA ARG A 84 8.40 -11.92 7.51
C ARG A 84 9.25 -13.05 6.99
N ARG A 85 8.70 -13.91 6.12
CA ARG A 85 9.46 -14.98 5.47
C ARG A 85 10.61 -14.40 4.63
N CYS A 86 10.34 -13.35 3.86
CA CYS A 86 11.40 -12.65 3.11
C CYS A 86 12.47 -12.08 4.04
N LEU A 87 12.09 -11.44 5.16
CA LEU A 87 13.04 -10.91 6.13
C LEU A 87 13.92 -11.99 6.74
N GLU A 88 13.32 -13.09 7.22
CA GLU A 88 14.04 -14.24 7.78
C GLU A 88 15.03 -14.84 6.77
N ASP A 89 14.61 -14.99 5.53
CA ASP A 89 15.40 -15.53 4.43
C ASP A 89 16.57 -14.61 4.03
N ILE A 90 16.32 -13.31 3.87
CA ILE A 90 17.34 -12.29 3.56
C ILE A 90 18.37 -12.19 4.71
N TRP A 91 17.90 -12.13 5.96
CA TRP A 91 18.78 -12.07 7.11
C TRP A 91 19.56 -13.36 7.34
N GLY A 92 18.97 -14.52 7.02
CA GLY A 92 19.66 -15.81 7.04
C GLY A 92 20.84 -15.89 6.06
N ARG A 93 20.79 -15.13 4.96
CA ARG A 93 21.92 -14.93 4.04
C ARG A 93 22.91 -13.84 4.46
N GLY A 94 22.64 -13.12 5.56
CA GLY A 94 23.47 -12.00 6.02
C GLY A 94 23.29 -10.72 5.20
N HIS A 95 22.22 -10.60 4.41
CA HIS A 95 21.95 -9.42 3.58
C HIS A 95 21.09 -8.38 4.33
N LEU A 96 21.21 -7.13 3.90
CA LEU A 96 20.34 -6.04 4.36
C LEU A 96 18.95 -6.16 3.69
N ALA A 97 17.88 -6.04 4.47
CA ALA A 97 16.54 -5.90 3.90
C ALA A 97 16.20 -4.41 3.66
N VAL A 98 15.58 -4.11 2.52
CA VAL A 98 15.05 -2.77 2.22
C VAL A 98 13.55 -2.88 1.92
N LEU A 99 12.72 -2.55 2.90
CA LEU A 99 11.28 -2.50 2.73
C LEU A 99 10.87 -1.18 2.06
N VAL A 100 10.25 -1.22 0.88
CA VAL A 100 9.89 0.00 0.13
C VAL A 100 8.43 0.02 -0.25
N GLY A 101 7.69 1.09 0.05
CA GLY A 101 6.31 1.17 -0.43
C GLY A 101 5.44 2.28 0.14
N GLY A 102 4.23 2.37 -0.41
CA GLY A 102 3.23 3.38 -0.04
C GLY A 102 2.01 2.83 0.69
N THR A 103 1.93 1.52 0.94
CA THR A 103 0.78 0.92 1.63
C THR A 103 0.95 1.05 3.14
N GLY A 104 0.56 2.20 3.68
CA GLY A 104 0.84 2.58 5.07
C GLY A 104 0.36 1.58 6.13
N LEU A 105 -0.80 0.93 5.91
CA LEU A 105 -1.31 -0.10 6.81
C LEU A 105 -0.42 -1.36 6.81
N TYR A 106 0.09 -1.77 5.65
CA TYR A 106 0.95 -2.96 5.53
C TYR A 106 2.26 -2.74 6.27
N ALA A 107 2.94 -1.63 5.99
CA ALA A 107 4.14 -1.22 6.69
C ALA A 107 3.89 -1.14 8.21
N LYS A 108 2.78 -0.51 8.63
CA LYS A 108 2.46 -0.36 10.05
C LYS A 108 2.22 -1.73 10.71
N SER A 109 1.46 -2.61 10.06
CA SER A 109 1.19 -3.95 10.58
C SER A 109 2.46 -4.78 10.75
N LEU A 110 3.41 -4.70 9.82
CA LEU A 110 4.68 -5.41 9.90
C LEU A 110 5.60 -4.82 10.99
N ILE A 111 5.87 -3.52 10.90
CA ILE A 111 6.85 -2.82 11.75
C ILE A 111 6.41 -2.81 13.22
N TYR A 112 5.13 -2.60 13.48
CA TYR A 112 4.58 -2.47 14.83
C TYR A 112 3.97 -3.77 15.35
N ASN A 113 4.18 -4.89 14.63
CA ASN A 113 3.64 -6.20 14.98
C ASN A 113 2.13 -6.14 15.34
N LEU A 114 1.35 -5.43 14.52
CA LEU A 114 -0.08 -5.29 14.80
C LEU A 114 -0.77 -6.66 14.71
N PRO A 115 -1.76 -6.94 15.57
CA PRO A 115 -2.45 -8.21 15.57
C PRO A 115 -3.14 -8.44 14.22
N LEU A 116 -2.88 -9.60 13.63
CA LEU A 116 -3.51 -10.03 12.39
C LEU A 116 -4.90 -10.59 12.73
N LEU A 117 -5.92 -9.77 12.54
CA LEU A 117 -7.31 -10.15 12.83
C LEU A 117 -7.81 -11.15 11.79
N PRO A 118 -8.61 -12.17 12.20
CA PRO A 118 -9.10 -13.22 11.29
C PRO A 118 -10.06 -12.65 10.24
N SER A 119 -10.21 -13.34 9.12
CA SER A 119 -11.16 -12.98 8.05
C SER A 119 -11.75 -14.24 7.45
N ASP A 120 -13.02 -14.17 7.02
CA ASP A 120 -13.71 -15.26 6.35
C ASP A 120 -14.35 -14.78 5.05
N ALA A 121 -14.06 -15.48 3.95
CA ALA A 121 -14.48 -15.03 2.62
C ALA A 121 -15.99 -15.14 2.39
N ALA A 122 -16.65 -16.14 2.97
CA ALA A 122 -18.08 -16.31 2.85
C ALA A 122 -18.82 -15.24 3.66
N LEU A 123 -18.40 -15.02 4.90
CA LEU A 123 -18.93 -13.98 5.78
C LEU A 123 -18.70 -12.59 5.20
N SER A 124 -17.50 -12.30 4.69
CA SER A 124 -17.20 -11.01 4.06
C SER A 124 -18.12 -10.73 2.87
N ARG A 125 -18.39 -11.74 2.02
CA ARG A 125 -19.36 -11.63 0.91
C ARG A 125 -20.77 -11.39 1.41
N GLN A 126 -21.21 -12.13 2.43
CA GLN A 126 -22.53 -11.95 3.03
C GLN A 126 -22.71 -10.53 3.57
N LEU A 127 -21.78 -10.05 4.42
CA LEU A 127 -21.85 -8.70 4.98
C LEU A 127 -21.78 -7.63 3.89
N GLN A 128 -21.06 -7.89 2.80
CA GLN A 128 -21.01 -6.97 1.66
C GLN A 128 -22.33 -6.90 0.90
N GLN A 129 -23.03 -8.04 0.73
CA GLN A 129 -24.37 -8.07 0.15
C GLN A 129 -25.36 -7.30 1.03
N GLU A 130 -25.35 -7.53 2.34
CA GLU A 130 -26.21 -6.80 3.27
C GLU A 130 -25.96 -5.30 3.26
N LEU A 131 -24.69 -4.88 3.28
CA LEU A 131 -24.31 -3.48 3.15
C LEU A 131 -24.80 -2.87 1.84
N SER A 132 -24.77 -3.62 0.74
CA SER A 132 -25.21 -3.13 -0.57
C SER A 132 -26.73 -2.98 -0.68
N LEU A 133 -27.50 -3.83 0.02
CA LEU A 133 -28.96 -3.85 -0.06
C LEU A 133 -29.62 -2.91 0.96
N ALA A 134 -29.13 -2.92 2.20
CA ALA A 134 -29.76 -2.22 3.33
C ALA A 134 -28.93 -1.04 3.87
N GLY A 135 -27.74 -0.81 3.33
CA GLY A 135 -26.86 0.28 3.75
C GLY A 135 -26.16 0.03 5.09
N PRO A 136 -25.41 1.02 5.61
CA PRO A 136 -24.56 0.83 6.80
C PRO A 136 -25.33 0.64 8.11
N ALA A 137 -26.60 1.06 8.17
CA ALA A 137 -27.42 0.94 9.38
C ALA A 137 -27.61 -0.52 9.82
N VAL A 138 -27.72 -1.47 8.87
CA VAL A 138 -27.84 -2.90 9.17
C VAL A 138 -26.60 -3.45 9.89
N LEU A 139 -25.42 -2.94 9.53
CA LEU A 139 -24.16 -3.37 10.13
C LEU A 139 -23.97 -2.75 11.52
N LEU A 140 -24.45 -1.52 11.75
CA LEU A 140 -24.49 -0.95 13.10
C LEU A 140 -25.39 -1.78 14.01
N ALA A 141 -26.62 -2.09 13.56
CA ALA A 141 -27.55 -2.93 14.31
C ALA A 141 -26.96 -4.32 14.60
N ARG A 142 -26.18 -4.90 13.68
CA ARG A 142 -25.45 -6.16 13.93
C ARG A 142 -24.47 -6.06 15.09
N LEU A 143 -23.65 -5.02 15.12
CA LEU A 143 -22.71 -4.81 16.23
C LEU A 143 -23.45 -4.65 17.55
N GLU A 144 -24.52 -3.85 17.57
CA GLU A 144 -25.37 -3.64 18.76
C GLU A 144 -26.00 -4.94 19.25
N ASN A 145 -26.63 -5.70 18.35
CA ASN A 145 -27.22 -7.02 18.65
C ASN A 145 -26.18 -8.03 19.14
N ALA A 146 -24.93 -7.86 18.76
CA ALA A 146 -23.82 -8.68 19.21
C ALA A 146 -23.16 -8.18 20.51
N GLY A 147 -23.81 -7.22 21.20
CA GLY A 147 -23.42 -6.72 22.51
C GLY A 147 -22.42 -5.55 22.46
N VAL A 148 -22.12 -4.99 21.29
CA VAL A 148 -21.23 -3.83 21.18
C VAL A 148 -22.00 -2.56 21.53
N ASN A 149 -21.55 -1.86 22.58
CA ASN A 149 -22.12 -0.56 22.95
C ASN A 149 -21.90 0.47 21.81
N PRO A 150 -22.96 1.09 21.24
CA PRO A 150 -22.84 2.07 20.18
C PRO A 150 -21.88 3.22 20.49
N ALA A 151 -21.79 3.64 21.77
CA ALA A 151 -20.92 4.72 22.22
C ALA A 151 -19.43 4.37 22.12
N LEU A 152 -19.09 3.07 22.14
CA LEU A 152 -17.72 2.58 22.03
C LEU A 152 -17.27 2.36 20.58
N ILE A 153 -18.18 2.48 19.60
CA ILE A 153 -17.83 2.37 18.19
C ILE A 153 -17.06 3.62 17.77
N PRO A 154 -15.78 3.50 17.32
CA PRO A 154 -14.99 4.64 16.90
C PRO A 154 -15.64 5.41 15.75
N ALA A 155 -15.53 6.74 15.76
CA ALA A 155 -16.18 7.62 14.78
C ALA A 155 -15.77 7.27 13.34
N GLU A 156 -14.49 6.94 13.14
CA GLU A 156 -13.92 6.55 11.86
C GLU A 156 -14.35 5.16 11.38
N VAL A 157 -14.81 4.28 12.29
CA VAL A 157 -15.45 3.01 11.92
C VAL A 157 -16.89 3.29 11.49
N ARG A 158 -17.64 4.07 12.28
CA ARG A 158 -19.04 4.44 12.00
C ARG A 158 -19.17 5.17 10.66
N ALA A 159 -18.25 6.07 10.35
CA ALA A 159 -18.27 6.87 9.12
C ALA A 159 -17.78 6.12 7.87
N ASN A 160 -17.25 4.89 8.00
CA ASN A 160 -16.65 4.16 6.89
C ASN A 160 -17.27 2.76 6.74
N PRO A 161 -18.14 2.55 5.73
CA PRO A 161 -18.83 1.28 5.53
C PRO A 161 -17.91 0.06 5.44
N ARG A 162 -16.69 0.21 4.90
CA ARG A 162 -15.72 -0.89 4.82
C ARG A 162 -15.14 -1.23 6.20
N ARG A 163 -14.86 -0.23 7.04
CA ARG A 163 -14.39 -0.46 8.41
C ARG A 163 -15.49 -1.04 9.28
N LEU A 164 -16.73 -0.59 9.08
CA LEU A 164 -17.89 -1.12 9.79
C LEU A 164 -18.17 -2.59 9.42
N LEU A 165 -18.11 -2.93 8.13
CA LEU A 165 -18.17 -4.33 7.66
C LEU A 165 -17.07 -5.17 8.30
N ARG A 166 -15.82 -4.67 8.28
CA ARG A 166 -14.70 -5.36 8.90
C ARG A 166 -14.87 -5.53 10.41
N ALA A 167 -15.49 -4.55 11.09
CA ALA A 167 -15.79 -4.66 12.51
C ALA A 167 -16.82 -5.76 12.79
N CYS A 168 -17.88 -5.86 11.99
CA CYS A 168 -18.87 -6.94 12.09
C CYS A 168 -18.20 -8.30 11.86
N GLU A 169 -17.37 -8.42 10.82
CA GLU A 169 -16.66 -9.65 10.49
C GLU A 169 -15.76 -10.11 11.65
N VAL A 170 -14.93 -9.21 12.19
CA VAL A 170 -14.03 -9.53 13.30
C VAL A 170 -14.82 -9.85 14.56
N GLN A 171 -15.86 -9.08 14.88
CA GLN A 171 -16.71 -9.32 16.03
C GLN A 171 -17.36 -10.70 15.96
N GLN A 172 -17.89 -11.09 14.80
CA GLN A 172 -18.54 -12.39 14.63
C GLN A 172 -17.54 -13.56 14.72
N LEU A 173 -16.31 -13.37 14.23
CA LEU A 173 -15.27 -14.41 14.26
C LEU A 173 -14.57 -14.55 15.61
N THR A 174 -14.54 -13.51 16.43
CA THR A 174 -13.72 -13.46 17.66
C THR A 174 -14.51 -13.20 18.94
N GLY A 175 -15.79 -12.82 18.82
CA GLY A 175 -16.61 -12.32 19.92
C GLY A 175 -16.29 -10.87 20.33
N ARG A 176 -15.25 -10.23 19.77
CA ARG A 176 -14.80 -8.89 20.17
C ARG A 176 -14.58 -7.97 18.96
N PRO A 177 -14.92 -6.68 19.04
CA PRO A 177 -14.68 -5.75 17.95
C PRO A 177 -13.18 -5.45 17.76
N PRO A 178 -12.76 -5.01 16.57
CA PRO A 178 -11.33 -4.87 16.23
C PRO A 178 -10.58 -3.86 17.10
N TRP A 179 -11.22 -2.78 17.54
CA TRP A 179 -10.57 -1.75 18.38
C TRP A 179 -10.24 -2.25 19.80
N GLU A 180 -10.90 -3.29 20.28
CA GLU A 180 -10.56 -3.94 21.55
C GLU A 180 -9.40 -4.94 21.44
N LEU A 181 -9.15 -5.43 20.23
CA LEU A 181 -8.09 -6.40 19.94
C LEU A 181 -6.78 -5.73 19.53
N THR A 182 -6.83 -4.42 19.25
CA THR A 182 -5.65 -3.66 18.81
C THR A 182 -4.96 -3.02 20.02
N ARG A 183 -3.64 -3.10 20.10
CA ARG A 183 -2.87 -2.46 21.18
C ARG A 183 -2.69 -0.96 20.86
N PRO A 184 -2.96 -0.05 21.82
CA PRO A 184 -2.84 1.39 21.59
C PRO A 184 -1.39 1.87 21.41
N GLU A 185 -0.41 1.19 22.02
CA GLU A 185 1.00 1.60 22.03
C GLU A 185 1.90 0.47 21.54
N ALA A 186 1.85 0.19 20.24
CA ALA A 186 2.84 -0.70 19.66
C ALA A 186 4.16 0.05 19.49
N THR A 187 5.23 -0.44 20.12
CA THR A 187 6.60 -0.03 19.81
C THR A 187 7.01 -0.64 18.47
N PRO A 188 7.76 0.09 17.64
CA PRO A 188 8.29 -0.50 16.42
C PRO A 188 9.30 -1.58 16.76
N ASP A 189 9.34 -2.64 15.95
CA ASP A 189 10.35 -3.68 16.03
C ASP A 189 11.75 -3.05 15.81
N PRO A 190 12.71 -3.29 16.73
CA PRO A 190 14.04 -2.68 16.69
C PRO A 190 14.86 -3.03 15.43
N ALA A 191 14.48 -4.09 14.70
CA ALA A 191 15.07 -4.44 13.42
C ALA A 191 14.79 -3.40 12.33
N PHE A 192 13.79 -2.53 12.49
CA PHE A 192 13.41 -1.55 11.47
C PHE A 192 14.00 -0.17 11.74
N ARG A 193 14.70 0.38 10.74
CA ARG A 193 15.01 1.82 10.65
C ARG A 193 14.08 2.45 9.62
N GLN A 194 13.28 3.41 10.05
CA GLN A 194 12.12 3.88 9.29
C GLN A 194 12.32 5.30 8.81
N PHE A 195 12.12 5.50 7.51
CA PHE A 195 12.24 6.81 6.86
C PHE A 195 10.97 7.09 6.05
N CYS A 196 10.29 8.19 6.38
CA CYS A 196 9.11 8.65 5.66
C CYS A 196 9.51 9.82 4.75
N LEU A 197 9.51 9.58 3.44
CA LEU A 197 9.81 10.59 2.43
C LEU A 197 8.55 11.44 2.18
N LEU A 198 8.60 12.73 2.53
CA LEU A 198 7.47 13.65 2.48
C LEU A 198 7.78 14.88 1.60
N PRO A 199 7.59 14.78 0.28
CA PRO A 199 7.73 15.93 -0.61
C PRO A 199 6.67 16.98 -0.37
N LEU A 200 7.02 18.25 -0.62
CA LEU A 200 6.02 19.31 -0.69
C LEU A 200 4.89 18.92 -1.65
N PHE A 201 3.66 19.20 -1.24
CA PHE A 201 2.49 18.66 -1.95
C PHE A 201 2.37 19.17 -3.40
N GLU A 202 2.83 20.39 -3.68
CA GLU A 202 2.91 20.93 -5.05
C GLU A 202 3.86 20.11 -5.95
N LEU A 203 5.04 19.80 -5.44
CA LEU A 203 6.02 18.96 -6.13
C LEU A 203 5.45 17.55 -6.38
N LEU A 204 4.75 17.00 -5.40
CA LEU A 204 4.06 15.71 -5.52
C LEU A 204 3.01 15.73 -6.65
N LYS A 205 2.20 16.79 -6.75
CA LYS A 205 1.20 16.95 -7.82
C LYS A 205 1.84 16.99 -9.20
N GLN A 206 2.92 17.75 -9.37
CA GLN A 206 3.63 17.86 -10.65
C GLN A 206 4.21 16.50 -11.08
N ARG A 207 4.84 15.77 -10.15
CA ARG A 207 5.37 14.43 -10.41
C ARG A 207 4.30 13.41 -10.73
N ILE A 208 3.16 13.46 -10.05
CA ILE A 208 2.02 12.60 -10.36
C ILE A 208 1.54 12.84 -11.79
N ARG A 209 1.35 14.09 -12.21
CA ARG A 209 0.92 14.41 -13.59
C ARG A 209 1.92 13.91 -14.63
N ARG A 210 3.21 14.19 -14.45
CA ARG A 210 4.27 13.69 -15.35
C ARG A 210 4.27 12.17 -15.45
N ARG A 211 4.15 11.46 -14.31
CA ARG A 211 4.12 10.00 -14.30
C ARG A 211 2.86 9.44 -14.96
N THR A 212 1.70 10.03 -14.73
CA THR A 212 0.45 9.62 -15.40
C THR A 212 0.58 9.74 -16.91
N ALA A 213 1.10 10.86 -17.42
CA ALA A 213 1.33 11.05 -18.85
C ALA A 213 2.30 10.00 -19.40
N ALA A 214 3.42 9.76 -18.70
CA ALA A 214 4.38 8.72 -19.08
C ALA A 214 3.77 7.31 -19.11
N MET A 215 2.92 6.96 -18.14
CA MET A 215 2.21 5.68 -18.11
C MET A 215 1.29 5.52 -19.32
N LEU A 216 0.49 6.54 -19.63
CA LEU A 216 -0.38 6.52 -20.82
C LEU A 216 0.43 6.34 -22.10
N SER A 217 1.52 7.08 -22.27
CA SER A 217 2.42 6.95 -23.43
C SER A 217 3.13 5.59 -23.49
N ALA A 218 3.31 4.91 -22.36
CA ALA A 218 3.94 3.59 -22.27
C ALA A 218 2.98 2.42 -22.53
N GLY A 219 1.71 2.69 -22.83
CA GLY A 219 0.73 1.66 -23.17
C GLY A 219 -0.13 1.17 -21.99
N TRP A 220 -0.45 2.06 -21.05
CA TRP A 220 -1.30 1.72 -19.90
C TRP A 220 -2.75 1.36 -20.30
N LEU A 221 -3.26 1.92 -21.40
CA LEU A 221 -4.59 1.58 -21.94
C LEU A 221 -4.63 0.11 -22.38
N GLU A 222 -3.60 -0.35 -23.09
CA GLU A 222 -3.46 -1.71 -23.59
C GLU A 222 -3.23 -2.69 -22.44
N GLU A 223 -2.45 -2.30 -21.42
CA GLU A 223 -2.33 -3.07 -20.19
C GLU A 223 -3.69 -3.25 -19.50
N ALA A 224 -4.47 -2.17 -19.36
CA ALA A 224 -5.80 -2.26 -18.76
C ALA A 224 -6.72 -3.19 -19.54
N ALA A 225 -6.74 -3.12 -20.87
CA ALA A 225 -7.52 -4.01 -21.73
C ALA A 225 -7.13 -5.49 -21.53
N ARG A 226 -5.81 -5.80 -21.50
CA ARG A 226 -5.32 -7.16 -21.23
C ARG A 226 -5.69 -7.64 -19.83
N ALA A 227 -5.53 -6.78 -18.82
CA ALA A 227 -5.89 -7.11 -17.45
C ALA A 227 -7.40 -7.42 -17.32
N GLU A 228 -8.26 -6.68 -18.03
CA GLU A 228 -9.71 -6.94 -18.04
C GLU A 228 -10.07 -8.24 -18.76
N ALA A 229 -9.40 -8.56 -19.87
CA ALA A 229 -9.56 -9.86 -20.51
C ALA A 229 -9.21 -11.02 -19.54
N SER A 230 -8.23 -10.80 -18.65
CA SER A 230 -7.87 -11.70 -17.55
C SER A 230 -8.76 -11.55 -16.30
N GLY A 231 -9.86 -10.80 -16.37
CA GLY A 231 -10.87 -10.68 -15.32
C GLY A 231 -10.53 -9.70 -14.19
N LEU A 232 -9.76 -8.63 -14.46
CA LEU A 232 -9.42 -7.60 -13.48
C LEU A 232 -10.65 -7.08 -12.73
N SER A 233 -11.72 -6.65 -13.41
CA SER A 233 -12.93 -6.11 -12.77
C SER A 233 -13.59 -7.07 -11.76
N ARG A 234 -13.44 -8.38 -11.99
CA ARG A 234 -13.99 -9.48 -11.17
C ARG A 234 -13.05 -9.93 -10.05
N SER A 235 -11.80 -9.46 -10.03
CA SER A 235 -10.85 -9.81 -8.99
C SER A 235 -11.30 -9.37 -7.59
N PRO A 236 -10.97 -10.12 -6.53
CA PRO A 236 -11.34 -9.73 -5.17
C PRO A 236 -10.64 -8.43 -4.74
N THR A 237 -9.35 -8.30 -5.06
CA THR A 237 -8.49 -7.20 -4.60
C THR A 237 -7.91 -6.37 -5.74
N ALA A 238 -7.37 -6.99 -6.81
CA ALA A 238 -6.63 -6.28 -7.86
C ALA A 238 -7.45 -5.18 -8.58
N ARG A 239 -8.77 -5.31 -8.65
CA ARG A 239 -9.72 -4.31 -9.20
C ARG A 239 -9.64 -2.95 -8.52
N GLN A 240 -9.04 -2.90 -7.34
CA GLN A 240 -8.84 -1.67 -6.57
C GLN A 240 -7.62 -0.87 -7.05
N ALA A 241 -6.81 -1.43 -7.96
CA ALA A 241 -5.68 -0.75 -8.58
C ALA A 241 -6.13 0.58 -9.19
N LEU A 242 -5.39 1.64 -8.87
CA LEU A 242 -5.79 3.00 -9.19
C LEU A 242 -5.70 3.24 -10.69
N GLY A 243 -6.72 3.86 -11.29
CA GLY A 243 -6.72 4.25 -12.70
C GLY A 243 -7.30 3.20 -13.66
N TYR A 244 -7.23 1.91 -13.32
CA TYR A 244 -7.72 0.85 -14.21
C TYR A 244 -9.23 0.95 -14.47
N ALA A 245 -10.04 1.26 -13.46
CA ALA A 245 -11.49 1.43 -13.66
C ALA A 245 -11.81 2.60 -14.62
N GLU A 246 -11.06 3.70 -14.53
CA GLU A 246 -11.19 4.84 -15.44
C GLU A 246 -10.77 4.50 -16.87
N LEU A 247 -9.68 3.74 -17.03
CA LEU A 247 -9.22 3.27 -18.34
C LEU A 247 -10.23 2.33 -19.01
N LEU A 248 -10.79 1.38 -18.25
CA LEU A 248 -11.79 0.46 -18.76
C LEU A 248 -13.10 1.17 -19.13
N ALA A 249 -13.51 2.16 -18.34
CA ALA A 249 -14.65 3.00 -18.67
C ALA A 249 -14.41 3.83 -19.95
N TYR A 250 -13.19 4.35 -20.13
CA TYR A 250 -12.79 5.04 -21.36
C TYR A 250 -12.84 4.11 -22.58
N LEU A 251 -12.33 2.88 -22.46
CA LEU A 251 -12.33 1.90 -23.54
C LEU A 251 -13.74 1.40 -23.93
N SER A 252 -14.70 1.46 -23.01
CA SER A 252 -16.05 0.91 -23.21
C SER A 252 -17.06 1.92 -23.80
N ASN A 253 -16.70 3.21 -23.92
CA ASN A 253 -17.63 4.26 -24.31
C ASN A 253 -17.47 4.63 -25.80
N PRO A 254 -18.54 4.64 -26.62
CA PRO A 254 -18.48 5.02 -28.04
C PRO A 254 -18.12 6.50 -28.30
N SER A 255 -18.18 7.38 -27.28
CA SER A 255 -17.72 8.77 -27.35
C SER A 255 -16.88 9.14 -26.12
N PRO A 256 -15.66 8.59 -25.95
CA PRO A 256 -14.85 8.89 -24.79
C PRO A 256 -14.41 10.36 -24.80
N PRO A 257 -14.33 11.03 -23.64
CA PRO A 257 -13.65 12.32 -23.57
C PRO A 257 -12.20 12.11 -24.00
N GLY A 258 -11.58 13.04 -24.74
CA GLY A 258 -10.23 12.84 -25.31
C GLY A 258 -9.15 12.46 -24.27
N LEU A 259 -8.03 11.91 -24.74
CA LEU A 259 -6.91 11.42 -23.91
C LEU A 259 -6.44 12.43 -22.84
N ALA A 260 -6.52 13.72 -23.13
CA ALA A 260 -6.18 14.79 -22.18
C ALA A 260 -7.09 14.80 -20.93
N VAL A 261 -8.40 14.63 -21.10
CA VAL A 261 -9.38 14.58 -20.00
C VAL A 261 -9.20 13.32 -19.17
N LEU A 262 -8.91 12.20 -19.83
CA LEU A 262 -8.55 10.95 -19.15
C LEU A 262 -7.29 11.13 -18.29
N ALA A 263 -6.23 11.72 -18.84
CA ALA A 263 -4.97 11.98 -18.13
C ALA A 263 -5.19 12.88 -16.90
N GLU A 264 -6.04 13.91 -17.01
CA GLU A 264 -6.41 14.78 -15.89
C GLU A 264 -7.19 14.00 -14.82
N THR A 265 -8.16 13.19 -15.23
CA THR A 265 -8.98 12.36 -14.32
C THR A 265 -8.10 11.39 -13.52
N LEU A 266 -7.21 10.67 -14.19
CA LEU A 266 -6.26 9.73 -13.59
C LEU A 266 -5.30 10.45 -12.62
N SER A 267 -4.79 11.61 -13.03
CA SER A 267 -3.89 12.42 -12.20
C SER A 267 -4.60 12.92 -10.94
N ASN A 268 -5.80 13.47 -11.06
CA ASN A 268 -6.57 13.99 -9.92
C ASN A 268 -6.95 12.87 -8.95
N ARG A 269 -7.30 11.68 -9.45
CA ARG A 269 -7.54 10.50 -8.61
C ARG A 269 -6.27 10.07 -7.86
N THR A 270 -5.12 10.07 -8.53
CA THR A 270 -3.81 9.78 -7.94
C THR A 270 -3.41 10.81 -6.89
N ILE A 271 -3.67 12.10 -7.12
CA ILE A 271 -3.43 13.18 -6.14
C ILE A 271 -4.29 12.97 -4.88
N ARG A 272 -5.56 12.61 -5.02
CA ARG A 272 -6.43 12.31 -3.86
C ARG A 272 -5.91 11.12 -3.06
N TYR A 273 -5.42 10.07 -3.74
CA TYR A 273 -4.79 8.92 -3.09
C TYR A 273 -3.50 9.31 -2.37
N ALA A 274 -2.62 10.06 -3.04
CA ALA A 274 -1.37 10.55 -2.50
C ALA A 274 -1.57 11.43 -1.26
N ARG A 275 -2.62 12.28 -1.24
CA ARG A 275 -3.00 13.06 -0.06
C ARG A 275 -3.33 12.18 1.15
N ARG A 276 -4.09 11.09 0.95
CA ARG A 276 -4.38 10.13 2.03
C ARG A 276 -3.13 9.44 2.53
N GLN A 277 -2.23 9.04 1.63
CA GLN A 277 -0.94 8.46 2.01
C GLN A 277 -0.08 9.48 2.78
N TYR A 278 -0.04 10.73 2.32
CA TYR A 278 0.70 11.81 2.98
C TYR A 278 0.22 12.01 4.43
N THR A 279 -1.09 12.14 4.64
CA THR A 279 -1.69 12.22 5.98
C THR A 279 -1.37 10.98 6.81
N TRP A 280 -1.42 9.78 6.23
CA TRP A 280 -1.07 8.55 6.94
C TRP A 280 0.38 8.57 7.43
N PHE A 281 1.35 8.77 6.53
CA PHE A 281 2.77 8.69 6.88
C PHE A 281 3.22 9.80 7.83
N ARG A 282 2.52 10.95 7.84
CA ARG A 282 2.78 12.02 8.82
C ARG A 282 2.37 11.66 10.26
N HIS A 283 1.38 10.78 10.45
CA HIS A 283 0.74 10.59 11.75
C HIS A 283 0.70 9.14 12.25
N GLN A 284 0.93 8.15 11.40
CA GLN A 284 0.68 6.73 11.71
C GLN A 284 1.95 5.88 11.79
N HIS A 285 3.13 6.50 11.67
CA HIS A 285 4.45 5.88 11.82
C HIS A 285 5.31 6.69 12.79
N PRO A 286 4.99 6.72 14.10
CA PRO A 286 5.65 7.56 15.09
C PRO A 286 7.16 7.27 15.29
N GLY A 287 7.63 6.09 14.87
CA GLY A 287 9.04 5.71 14.95
C GLY A 287 9.86 6.08 13.70
N SER A 288 9.24 6.78 12.75
CA SER A 288 9.90 7.14 11.49
C SER A 288 10.56 8.52 11.54
N GLN A 289 11.78 8.59 10.99
CA GLN A 289 12.40 9.87 10.65
C GLN A 289 11.69 10.43 9.41
N GLN A 290 11.10 11.62 9.55
CA GLN A 290 10.43 12.29 8.45
C GLN A 290 11.44 13.13 7.66
N ILE A 291 11.55 12.87 6.35
CA ILE A 291 12.44 13.61 5.44
C ILE A 291 11.58 14.50 4.56
N ILE A 292 11.64 15.81 4.78
CA ILE A 292 10.89 16.80 4.00
C ILE A 292 11.67 17.13 2.72
N ILE A 293 11.02 16.99 1.56
CA ILE A 293 11.67 17.24 0.26
C ILE A 293 11.07 18.51 -0.36
N SER A 294 11.86 19.59 -0.37
CA SER A 294 11.46 20.91 -0.87
C SER A 294 11.90 21.19 -2.32
N SER A 295 12.93 20.51 -2.81
CA SER A 295 13.48 20.66 -4.16
C SER A 295 13.54 19.32 -4.87
N GLU A 296 13.13 19.27 -6.13
CA GLU A 296 13.25 18.08 -6.98
C GLU A 296 14.69 17.74 -7.31
N GLU A 297 15.50 18.76 -7.62
CA GLU A 297 16.90 18.61 -8.04
C GLU A 297 17.77 18.06 -6.91
N GLN A 298 17.55 18.55 -5.68
CA GLN A 298 18.29 18.12 -4.50
C GLN A 298 17.66 16.92 -3.80
N ALA A 299 16.50 16.42 -4.27
CA ALA A 299 15.73 15.39 -3.57
C ALA A 299 16.57 14.13 -3.31
N LEU A 300 17.13 13.52 -4.35
CA LEU A 300 17.82 12.24 -4.21
C LEU A 300 19.11 12.36 -3.36
N PRO A 301 20.03 13.32 -3.61
CA PRO A 301 21.20 13.50 -2.75
C PRO A 301 20.83 13.76 -1.29
N HIS A 302 19.86 14.65 -1.04
CA HIS A 302 19.43 14.99 0.32
C HIS A 302 18.86 13.77 1.07
N ILE A 303 18.02 12.97 0.42
CA ILE A 303 17.43 11.78 1.03
C ILE A 303 18.51 10.75 1.36
N LEU A 304 19.40 10.46 0.41
CA LEU A 304 20.46 9.47 0.60
C LEU A 304 21.42 9.90 1.72
N ASP A 305 21.87 11.15 1.72
CA ASP A 305 22.76 11.71 2.74
C ASP A 305 22.14 11.61 4.15
N THR A 306 20.87 12.01 4.27
CA THR A 306 20.11 11.93 5.53
C THR A 306 20.03 10.48 6.04
N ILE A 307 19.70 9.53 5.17
CA ILE A 307 19.59 8.11 5.55
C ILE A 307 20.95 7.56 5.95
N THR A 308 22.00 7.81 5.17
CA THR A 308 23.33 7.23 5.44
C THR A 308 23.96 7.80 6.71
N THR A 309 23.71 9.07 7.03
CA THR A 309 24.15 9.69 8.28
C THR A 309 23.46 9.04 9.48
N SER A 310 22.15 8.79 9.39
CA SER A 310 21.38 8.10 10.44
C SER A 310 21.78 6.62 10.64
N LEU A 311 22.48 6.00 9.68
CA LEU A 311 22.98 4.62 9.79
C LEU A 311 24.41 4.53 10.33
N SER A 312 25.13 5.65 10.37
CA SER A 312 26.52 5.72 10.84
C SER A 312 26.63 6.05 12.34
N LEU A 313 25.49 6.16 13.02
CA LEU A 313 25.30 6.38 14.46
C LEU A 313 24.67 5.13 15.09
#